data_AF-A0A484AWE2-F1
#
_entry.id   AF-A0A484AWE2-F1
#
_cell.length_a   1.000
_cell.length_b   1.000
_cell.length_c   1.000
_cell.angle_alpha   90.00
_cell.angle_beta   90.00
_cell.angle_gamma   90.00
#
_symmetry.space_group_name_H-M   'P 1'
#
loop_
_entity.id
_entity.type
_entity.pdbx_description
1 polymer ?
#
loop_
_entity_poly.entity_id
_entity_poly.type
_entity_poly.pdbx_seq_one_letter_code
_entity_poly.pdbx_strand_id
1 'polypeptide(L)'
;DFVQGLSILSRGSVEEKLRWTFSLYDINGDGFITREEMTDIVTAIYELMGRLPDECPEEEKIKGKVEQIFQKMDINRDGVVTLEEFLEACRNDDAISRSMSVFDTAF
;
A
#
# COMPACT_ATOMS: atom_id res chain seq x y z
N ASP A 1 -14.58 13.87 -0.88
CA ASP A 1 -14.02 12.51 -0.95
C ASP A 1 -13.43 11.92 0.32
N PHE A 2 -12.64 12.64 1.14
CA PHE A 2 -11.99 12.01 2.30
C PHE A 2 -12.96 11.36 3.31
N VAL A 3 -14.11 11.97 3.58
CA VAL A 3 -15.17 11.44 4.47
C VAL A 3 -15.88 10.21 3.87
N GLN A 4 -15.98 10.15 2.54
CA GLN A 4 -16.56 9.02 1.83
C GLN A 4 -15.63 7.80 1.93
N GLY A 5 -14.32 8.05 1.78
CA GLY A 5 -13.29 7.06 2.04
C GLY A 5 -13.30 6.45 3.42
N LEU A 6 -13.36 7.29 4.45
CA LEU A 6 -13.45 6.83 5.84
C LEU A 6 -14.73 6.01 6.08
N SER A 7 -15.84 6.38 5.44
CA SER A 7 -17.09 5.61 5.53
C SER A 7 -16.97 4.23 4.87
N ILE A 8 -16.25 4.14 3.75
CA ILE A 8 -15.94 2.89 3.05
C ILE A 8 -14.99 2.02 3.88
N LEU A 9 -13.96 2.61 4.50
CA LEU A 9 -13.06 1.90 5.40
C LEU A 9 -13.78 1.36 6.64
N SER A 10 -14.78 2.08 7.16
CA SER A 10 -15.56 1.66 8.34
C SER A 10 -16.66 0.64 8.04
N ARG A 11 -17.34 0.72 6.88
CA ARG A 11 -18.56 -0.08 6.59
C ARG A 11 -18.61 -0.74 5.21
N GLY A 12 -17.64 -0.48 4.34
CA GLY A 12 -17.58 -1.00 2.98
C GLY A 12 -17.17 -2.46 2.92
N SER A 13 -17.47 -3.09 1.79
CA SER A 13 -17.03 -4.46 1.48
C SER A 13 -15.51 -4.53 1.37
N VAL A 14 -14.93 -5.73 1.51
CA VAL A 14 -13.47 -5.94 1.37
C VAL A 14 -12.93 -5.36 0.06
N GLU A 15 -13.66 -5.50 -1.05
CA GLU A 15 -13.30 -4.91 -2.34
C GLU A 15 -13.31 -3.38 -2.34
N GLU A 16 -14.29 -2.74 -1.67
CA GLU A 16 -14.34 -1.27 -1.60
C GLU A 16 -13.22 -0.73 -0.72
N LYS A 17 -12.90 -1.41 0.38
CA LYS A 17 -11.74 -1.09 1.21
C LYS A 17 -10.45 -1.21 0.42
N LEU A 18 -10.26 -2.30 -0.32
CA LEU A 18 -9.07 -2.50 -1.15
C LEU A 18 -8.95 -1.45 -2.26
N ARG A 19 -10.05 -1.06 -2.92
CA ARG A 19 -10.06 0.05 -3.88
C ARG A 19 -9.71 1.38 -3.23
N TRP A 20 -10.21 1.63 -2.02
CA TRP A 20 -9.88 2.83 -1.29
C TRP A 20 -8.40 2.84 -0.88
N THR A 21 -7.89 1.72 -0.35
CA THR A 21 -6.46 1.54 -0.06
C THR A 21 -5.64 1.76 -1.32
N PHE A 22 -6.02 1.16 -2.45
CA PHE A 22 -5.33 1.37 -3.72
C PHE A 22 -5.27 2.87 -4.09
N SER A 23 -6.38 3.60 -3.95
CA SER A 23 -6.41 5.05 -4.19
C SER A 23 -5.60 5.87 -3.19
N LEU A 24 -5.26 5.33 -2.01
CA LEU A 24 -4.31 5.97 -1.09
C LEU A 24 -2.87 5.72 -1.50
N TYR A 25 -2.59 4.60 -2.16
CA TYR A 25 -1.26 4.27 -2.69
C TYR A 25 -0.96 4.99 -4.00
N ASP A 26 -1.96 5.11 -4.86
CA ASP A 26 -1.92 5.81 -6.14
C ASP A 26 -2.01 7.33 -5.90
N ILE A 27 -0.86 7.97 -5.70
CA ILE A 27 -0.76 9.40 -5.36
C ILE A 27 -1.16 10.25 -6.56
N ASN A 28 -0.78 9.84 -7.76
CA ASN A 28 -1.06 10.58 -8.99
C ASN A 28 -2.49 10.30 -9.52
N GLY A 29 -3.14 9.22 -9.09
CA GLY A 29 -4.51 8.88 -9.46
C GLY A 29 -4.65 8.34 -10.88
N ASP A 30 -3.57 7.84 -11.48
CA ASP A 30 -3.57 7.29 -12.85
C ASP A 30 -4.15 5.87 -12.91
N GLY A 31 -4.41 5.26 -11.75
CA GLY A 31 -4.91 3.89 -11.65
C GLY A 31 -3.80 2.84 -11.60
N PHE A 32 -2.55 3.26 -11.41
CA PHE A 32 -1.35 2.44 -11.40
C PHE A 32 -0.45 2.83 -10.25
N ILE A 33 -0.04 1.87 -9.42
CA ILE A 33 0.91 2.14 -8.33
C ILE A 33 2.32 1.90 -8.85
N THR A 34 3.14 2.94 -8.85
CA THR A 34 4.56 2.84 -9.16
C THR A 34 5.39 2.50 -7.92
N ARG A 35 6.63 2.03 -8.13
CA ARG A 35 7.60 1.78 -7.04
C ARG A 35 7.90 3.02 -6.22
N GLU A 36 7.92 4.17 -6.88
CA GLU A 36 8.16 5.47 -6.26
C GLU A 36 7.01 5.80 -5.30
N GLU A 37 5.77 5.74 -5.79
CA GLU A 37 4.58 6.01 -4.97
C GLU A 37 4.45 5.07 -3.77
N MET A 38 4.74 3.79 -3.95
CA MET A 38 4.74 2.83 -2.84
C MET A 38 5.78 3.17 -1.78
N THR A 39 6.96 3.66 -2.20
CA THR A 39 8.04 4.06 -1.29
C THR A 39 7.67 5.34 -0.54
N ASP A 40 7.13 6.34 -1.23
CA ASP A 40 6.65 7.59 -0.66
C ASP A 40 5.57 7.36 0.41
N ILE A 41 4.56 6.53 0.10
CA ILE A 41 3.48 6.21 1.05
C ILE A 41 4.00 5.49 2.28
N VAL A 42 4.86 4.49 2.12
CA VAL A 42 5.43 3.76 3.27
C VAL A 42 6.24 4.73 4.13
N THR A 43 7.04 5.59 3.51
CA THR A 43 7.87 6.58 4.21
C THR A 43 7.00 7.56 5.00
N ALA A 44 5.98 8.16 4.35
CA ALA A 44 5.06 9.09 4.97
C ALA A 44 4.30 8.47 6.15
N ILE A 45 3.94 7.20 6.08
CA ILE A 45 3.25 6.49 7.16
C ILE A 45 4.18 6.20 8.33
N TYR A 46 5.45 5.86 8.05
CA TYR A 46 6.48 5.74 9.09
C TYR A 46 6.69 7.07 9.83
N GLU A 47 6.73 8.19 9.10
CA GLU A 47 6.79 9.53 9.68
C GLU A 47 5.54 9.86 10.51
N LEU A 48 4.35 9.50 10.02
CA LEU A 48 3.06 9.78 10.67
C LEU A 48 2.83 8.96 11.95
N MET A 49 3.22 7.67 11.96
CA MET A 49 3.09 6.80 13.14
C MET A 49 4.02 7.20 14.30
N GLY A 50 4.93 8.16 14.09
CA GLY A 50 5.77 8.71 15.16
C GLY A 50 6.68 7.69 15.82
N ARG A 51 7.03 6.59 15.13
CA ARG A 51 8.10 5.70 15.58
C ARG A 51 9.41 6.48 15.53
N LEU A 52 9.84 6.85 16.72
CA LEU A 52 11.00 7.69 17.05
C LEU A 52 12.24 7.38 16.21
N PRO A 53 13.11 8.38 15.97
CA PRO A 53 14.35 8.29 15.15
C PRO A 53 15.43 7.32 15.67
N ASP A 54 15.13 6.47 16.65
CA ASP A 54 16.08 5.48 17.21
C ASP A 54 15.98 4.12 16.49
N GLU A 55 14.85 3.84 15.82
CA GLU A 55 14.63 2.63 15.03
C GLU A 55 14.20 2.97 13.60
N CYS A 56 14.79 4.01 12.99
CA CYS A 56 14.71 4.19 11.55
C CYS A 56 15.10 2.85 10.92
N PRO A 57 14.18 2.11 10.26
CA PRO A 57 14.65 1.06 9.38
C PRO A 57 15.50 1.84 8.38
N GLU A 58 16.79 1.53 8.27
CA GLU A 58 17.65 2.07 7.22
C GLU A 58 16.80 2.19 5.96
N GLU A 59 16.78 3.35 5.29
CA GLU A 59 15.94 3.54 4.11
C GLU A 59 16.09 2.38 3.11
N GLU A 60 17.26 1.73 3.10
CA GLU A 60 17.56 0.47 2.42
C GLU A 60 16.67 -0.72 2.83
N LYS A 61 16.36 -0.92 4.12
CA LYS A 61 15.40 -1.96 4.58
C LYS A 61 13.99 -1.67 4.12
N ILE A 62 13.56 -0.40 4.14
CA ILE A 62 12.23 -0.02 3.63
C ILE A 62 12.18 -0.25 2.14
N LYS A 63 13.14 0.28 1.38
CA LYS A 63 13.26 0.06 -0.07
C LYS A 63 13.30 -1.42 -0.42
N GLY A 64 14.14 -2.21 0.24
CA GLY A 64 14.23 -3.64 -0.01
C GLY A 64 12.91 -4.37 0.26
N LYS A 65 12.17 -3.96 1.29
CA LYS A 65 10.87 -4.55 1.61
C LYS A 65 9.78 -4.12 0.63
N VAL A 66 9.76 -2.85 0.23
CA VAL A 66 8.87 -2.32 -0.82
C VAL A 66 9.16 -3.04 -2.13
N GLU A 67 10.42 -3.17 -2.53
CA GLU A 67 10.83 -3.84 -3.77
C GLU A 67 10.42 -5.32 -3.78
N GLN A 68 10.58 -6.03 -2.67
CA GLN A 68 10.10 -7.41 -2.50
C GLN A 68 8.58 -7.53 -2.64
N ILE A 69 7.82 -6.61 -2.04
CA ILE A 69 6.35 -6.61 -2.11
C ILE A 69 5.90 -6.24 -3.52
N PHE A 70 6.49 -5.19 -4.08
CA PHE A 70 6.22 -4.71 -5.43
C PHE A 70 6.44 -5.81 -6.45
N GLN A 71 7.59 -6.51 -6.39
CA GLN A 71 7.91 -7.59 -7.31
C GLN A 71 6.97 -8.80 -7.18
N LYS A 72 6.34 -8.99 -6.02
CA LYS A 72 5.31 -10.03 -5.85
C LYS A 72 3.93 -9.58 -6.32
N MET A 73 3.61 -8.29 -6.23
CA MET A 73 2.36 -7.73 -6.74
C MET A 73 2.38 -7.53 -8.25
N ASP A 74 3.53 -7.15 -8.80
CA ASP A 74 3.78 -6.92 -10.22
C ASP A 74 3.94 -8.28 -10.93
N ILE A 75 2.80 -8.89 -11.28
CA ILE A 75 2.73 -10.23 -11.86
C ILE A 75 3.25 -10.19 -13.29
N ASN A 76 2.86 -9.16 -14.04
CA ASN A 76 3.24 -8.98 -15.43
C ASN A 76 4.67 -8.41 -15.60
N ARG A 77 5.27 -7.87 -14.51
CA ARG A 77 6.60 -7.23 -14.47
C ARG A 77 6.72 -6.03 -15.39
N ASP A 78 5.65 -5.27 -15.55
CA ASP A 78 5.62 -4.07 -16.37
C ASP A 78 6.11 -2.83 -15.59
N GLY A 79 6.35 -2.99 -14.29
CA GLY A 79 6.93 -1.96 -13.43
C GLY A 79 5.89 -1.03 -12.80
N VAL A 80 4.60 -1.36 -12.94
CA VAL A 80 3.47 -0.75 -12.24
C VAL A 80 2.57 -1.84 -11.69
N VAL A 81 1.82 -1.55 -10.63
CA VAL A 81 0.83 -2.48 -10.09
C VAL A 81 -0.57 -1.94 -10.37
N THR A 82 -1.32 -2.69 -11.17
CA THR A 82 -2.73 -2.38 -11.44
C THR A 82 -3.64 -2.77 -10.28
N LEU A 83 -4.85 -2.21 -10.22
CA LEU A 83 -5.85 -2.60 -9.23
C LEU A 83 -6.16 -4.11 -9.27
N GLU A 84 -6.19 -4.71 -10.46
CA GLU A 84 -6.45 -6.13 -10.62
C GLU A 84 -5.32 -6.98 -10.04
N GLU A 85 -4.07 -6.64 -10.36
CA GLU A 85 -2.88 -7.30 -9.79
C GLU A 85 -2.79 -7.13 -8.28
N PHE A 86 -3.13 -5.94 -7.78
CA PHE A 86 -3.19 -5.66 -6.35
C PHE A 86 -4.18 -6.56 -5.62
N LEU A 87 -5.41 -6.67 -6.15
CA LEU A 87 -6.46 -7.52 -5.60
C LEU A 87 -6.07 -9.00 -5.66
N GLU A 88 -5.49 -9.43 -6.78
CA GLU A 88 -5.04 -10.81 -6.95
C GLU A 88 -3.88 -11.12 -5.99
N ALA A 89 -2.88 -10.24 -5.88
CA ALA A 89 -1.77 -10.39 -4.96
C ALA A 89 -2.21 -10.44 -3.49
N CYS A 90 -3.14 -9.57 -3.08
CA CYS A 90 -3.73 -9.61 -1.74
C CYS A 90 -4.53 -10.89 -1.47
N ARG A 91 -5.17 -11.46 -2.48
CA ARG A 91 -5.93 -12.72 -2.35
C ARG A 91 -5.03 -13.95 -2.34
N ASN A 92 -3.91 -13.91 -3.07
CA ASN A 92 -3.04 -15.05 -3.30
C ASN A 92 -1.86 -15.12 -2.31
N ASP A 93 -1.45 -13.98 -1.71
CA ASP A 93 -0.31 -13.89 -0.80
C ASP A 93 -0.70 -13.23 0.54
N ASP A 94 -0.80 -14.04 1.60
CA ASP A 94 -1.09 -13.61 2.97
C ASP A 94 -0.11 -12.55 3.50
N ALA A 95 1.16 -12.58 3.05
CA ALA A 95 2.16 -11.64 3.53
C ALA A 95 1.91 -10.23 2.96
N ILE A 96 1.45 -10.16 1.71
CA ILE A 96 1.03 -8.92 1.06
C ILE A 96 -0.21 -8.37 1.77
N SER A 97 -1.22 -9.22 1.94
CA SER A 97 -2.47 -8.84 2.61
C SER A 97 -2.24 -8.26 4.01
N ARG A 98 -1.36 -8.88 4.82
CA ARG A 98 -0.98 -8.34 6.14
C ARG A 98 -0.18 -7.04 6.05
N SER A 99 0.74 -6.95 5.10
CA SER A 99 1.53 -5.74 4.90
C SER A 99 0.60 -4.58 4.56
N MET A 100 -0.38 -4.80 3.68
CA MET A 100 -1.40 -3.83 3.29
C MET A 100 -2.35 -3.46 4.45
N SER A 101 -2.75 -4.46 5.24
CA SER A 101 -3.64 -4.27 6.39
C SER A 101 -3.00 -3.44 7.51
N VAL A 102 -1.67 -3.45 7.63
CA VAL A 102 -0.95 -2.55 8.57
C VAL A 102 -1.25 -1.08 8.26
N PHE A 103 -1.44 -0.73 6.99
CA PHE A 103 -1.75 0.63 6.57
C PHE A 103 -3.23 0.99 6.79
N ASP A 104 -4.14 0.01 6.74
CA ASP A 104 -5.56 0.17 7.15
C ASP A 104 -5.69 0.42 8.67
N THR A 105 -4.83 -0.23 9.47
CA THR A 105 -4.86 -0.11 10.95
C THR A 105 -4.20 1.19 11.45
N ALA A 106 -3.51 1.93 10.59
CA ALA A 106 -2.82 3.17 10.95
C ALA A 106 -3.78 4.37 11.12
N PHE A 107 -5.05 4.22 10.76
CA PHE A 107 -6.09 5.24 10.80
C PHE A 107 -7.30 4.84 11.65
#